data_AF-A0ABD5EN22-F1
#
_entry.id   AF-A0ABD5EN22-F1
#
_cell.length_a   1.000
_cell.length_b   1.000
_cell.length_c   1.000
_cell.angle_alpha   90.00
_cell.angle_beta   90.00
_cell.angle_gamma   90.00
#
_symmetry.space_group_name_H-M   'P 1'
#
loop_
_entity.id
_entity.type
_entity.pdbx_description
1 polymer ?
#
loop_
_entity_poly.entity_id
_entity_poly.type
_entity_poly.pdbx_seq_one_letter_code
_entity_poly.pdbx_strand_id
1 'polypeptide(L)'
;MTATVSPRCEDVAWFRDGASLATTARGASAALARRLGLGAHRAAEVALAVTEAATNVQRHSVDGGLLLRVVRSGAEAGVEFLTVDSGPGMPDVRAALVDGASSAGSLGIGLGTVARLADHFDLHSVPGRGTVLSARFWPRAGDTAPGTALPGAGAADGVTRPISGETVCGDAWSVRTADGPEGARPPVVVMLCDGLGHGPLAARASRAAVEAFQACADLSPEGVLTAVDRALRGTRGGAVAVARLEPAAGRVLYCGVGNVSGFLTDADGRRALLSAPGIVGAQMRTLRTFEQPLPAGGALVMHSDGLTERWDPAALPGLLRHTPLVMAAQLLREAAVRRDDASVVVVKGAW
;
A
#
# COMPACT_ATOMS: atom_id res chain seq x y z
N MET A 1 -7.02 -5.96 -25.08
CA MET A 1 -7.44 -4.83 -24.23
C MET A 1 -7.82 -5.36 -22.86
N THR A 2 -6.87 -5.36 -21.94
CA THR A 2 -7.12 -5.49 -20.49
C THR A 2 -6.09 -4.59 -19.85
N ALA A 3 -6.47 -3.34 -19.59
CA ALA A 3 -5.68 -2.49 -18.71
C ALA A 3 -5.57 -3.23 -17.38
N THR A 4 -4.35 -3.56 -16.96
CA THR A 4 -4.12 -4.15 -15.65
C THR A 4 -4.39 -3.07 -14.61
N VAL A 5 -5.64 -2.99 -14.15
CA VAL A 5 -6.06 -2.05 -13.12
C VAL A 5 -5.33 -2.42 -11.83
N SER A 6 -4.38 -1.58 -11.41
CA SER A 6 -3.76 -1.66 -10.09
C SER A 6 -4.83 -1.67 -9.00
N PRO A 7 -4.64 -2.42 -7.90
CA PRO A 7 -5.70 -2.67 -6.95
C PRO A 7 -6.27 -1.38 -6.37
N ARG A 8 -7.57 -1.13 -6.58
CA ARG A 8 -8.28 -0.10 -5.80
C ARG A 8 -8.56 -0.65 -4.41
N CYS A 9 -8.28 0.16 -3.40
CA CYS A 9 -8.41 -0.22 -2.00
C CYS A 9 -9.62 0.45 -1.36
N GLU A 10 -10.49 -0.35 -0.75
CA GLU A 10 -11.75 0.10 -0.11
C GLU A 10 -11.90 -0.55 1.27
N ASP A 11 -12.81 -0.02 2.11
CA ASP A 11 -13.11 -0.54 3.45
C ASP A 11 -11.86 -0.82 4.31
N VAL A 12 -10.93 0.13 4.31
CA VAL A 12 -9.66 0.05 5.04
C VAL A 12 -9.92 0.14 6.54
N ALA A 13 -9.67 -0.95 7.27
CA ALA A 13 -9.84 -1.03 8.71
C ALA A 13 -8.52 -1.42 9.40
N TRP A 14 -8.10 -0.63 10.39
CA TRP A 14 -6.96 -0.94 11.23
C TRP A 14 -7.43 -1.46 12.60
N PHE A 15 -6.88 -2.60 12.99
CA PHE A 15 -7.04 -3.21 14.30
C PHE A 15 -5.71 -3.07 15.05
N ARG A 16 -5.76 -2.47 16.23
CA ARG A 16 -4.59 -2.33 17.11
C ARG A 16 -4.34 -3.64 17.85
N ASP A 17 -3.08 -3.85 18.23
CA ASP A 17 -2.73 -4.91 19.16
C ASP A 17 -3.47 -4.77 20.49
N GLY A 18 -3.91 -5.90 21.02
CA GLY A 18 -4.78 -6.02 22.18
C GLY A 18 -5.37 -7.41 22.29
N ALA A 19 -5.86 -7.78 23.49
CA ALA A 19 -6.30 -9.14 23.81
C ALA A 19 -7.39 -9.70 22.85
N SER A 20 -8.22 -8.83 22.27
CA SER A 20 -9.30 -9.21 21.35
C SER A 20 -8.92 -9.17 19.86
N LEU A 21 -7.68 -8.79 19.50
CA LEU A 21 -7.29 -8.59 18.10
C LEU A 21 -7.66 -9.79 17.22
N ALA A 22 -7.27 -11.01 17.60
CA ALA A 22 -7.55 -12.20 16.81
C ALA A 22 -9.05 -12.44 16.59
N THR A 23 -9.86 -12.35 17.65
CA THR A 23 -11.31 -12.56 17.56
C THR A 23 -12.00 -11.48 16.72
N THR A 24 -11.67 -10.21 16.95
CA THR A 24 -12.28 -9.08 16.23
C THR A 24 -11.88 -9.09 14.75
N ALA A 25 -10.59 -9.26 14.45
CA ALA A 25 -10.10 -9.30 13.07
C ALA A 25 -10.68 -10.50 12.30
N ARG A 26 -10.79 -11.68 12.93
CA ARG A 26 -11.44 -12.86 12.36
C ARG A 26 -12.91 -12.59 12.00
N GLY A 27 -13.66 -11.98 12.91
CA GLY A 27 -15.07 -11.64 12.68
C GLY A 27 -15.23 -10.66 11.52
N ALA A 28 -14.40 -9.62 11.50
CA ALA A 28 -14.38 -8.60 10.45
C ALA A 28 -13.99 -9.20 9.09
N SER A 29 -12.98 -10.07 9.03
CA SER A 29 -12.54 -10.67 7.77
C SER A 29 -13.56 -11.66 7.19
N ALA A 30 -14.22 -12.45 8.03
CA ALA A 30 -15.32 -13.33 7.61
C ALA A 30 -16.55 -12.54 7.14
N ALA A 31 -16.86 -11.40 7.78
CA ALA A 31 -17.93 -10.51 7.33
C ALA A 31 -17.57 -9.85 5.99
N LEU A 32 -16.33 -9.38 5.83
CA LEU A 32 -15.85 -8.76 4.61
C LEU A 32 -15.86 -9.75 3.44
N ALA A 33 -15.34 -10.96 3.63
CA ALA A 33 -15.34 -12.01 2.61
C ALA A 33 -16.76 -12.34 2.11
N ARG A 34 -17.72 -12.49 3.04
CA ARG A 34 -19.13 -12.74 2.68
C ARG A 34 -19.75 -11.57 1.93
N ARG A 35 -19.47 -10.32 2.34
CA ARG A 35 -19.96 -9.12 1.64
C ARG A 35 -19.43 -9.04 0.20
N LEU A 36 -18.22 -9.53 -0.04
CA LEU A 36 -17.62 -9.60 -1.38
C LEU A 36 -18.10 -10.81 -2.20
N GLY A 37 -18.91 -11.70 -1.64
CA GLY A 37 -19.43 -12.88 -2.33
C GLY A 37 -18.46 -14.06 -2.41
N LEU A 38 -17.39 -14.09 -1.60
CA LEU A 38 -16.50 -15.26 -1.51
C LEU A 38 -17.29 -16.47 -0.98
N GLY A 39 -17.05 -17.64 -1.56
CA GLY A 39 -17.68 -18.88 -1.12
C GLY A 39 -17.38 -19.19 0.35
N ALA A 40 -18.27 -19.95 1.00
CA ALA A 40 -18.18 -20.23 2.44
C ALA A 40 -16.84 -20.86 2.86
N HIS A 41 -16.29 -21.74 2.01
CA HIS A 41 -14.96 -22.32 2.21
C HIS A 41 -13.86 -21.25 2.17
N ARG A 42 -13.87 -20.37 1.15
CA ARG A 42 -12.88 -19.30 1.00
C ARG A 42 -12.96 -18.28 2.15
N ALA A 43 -14.16 -17.94 2.60
CA ALA A 43 -14.34 -17.09 3.78
C ALA A 43 -13.76 -17.73 5.06
N ALA A 44 -13.85 -19.06 5.21
CA ALA A 44 -13.23 -19.77 6.33
C ALA A 44 -11.69 -19.78 6.23
N GLU A 45 -11.13 -19.94 5.03
CA GLU A 45 -9.67 -19.82 4.79
C GLU A 45 -9.15 -18.43 5.19
N VAL A 46 -9.84 -17.35 4.77
CA VAL A 46 -9.52 -15.97 5.15
C VAL A 46 -9.56 -15.80 6.66
N ALA A 47 -10.63 -16.27 7.31
CA ALA A 47 -10.80 -16.17 8.75
C ALA A 47 -9.68 -16.90 9.51
N LEU A 48 -9.29 -18.09 9.05
CA LEU A 48 -8.18 -18.85 9.63
C LEU A 48 -6.86 -18.10 9.48
N ALA A 49 -6.52 -17.66 8.27
CA ALA A 49 -5.27 -16.95 8.00
C ALA A 49 -5.14 -15.65 8.81
N VAL A 50 -6.22 -14.87 8.92
CA VAL A 50 -6.27 -13.66 9.76
C VAL A 50 -6.11 -14.00 11.24
N THR A 51 -6.68 -15.11 11.72
CA THR A 51 -6.55 -15.55 13.12
C THR A 51 -5.09 -15.89 13.44
N GLU A 52 -4.41 -16.63 12.56
CA GLU A 52 -2.99 -16.98 12.73
C GLU A 52 -2.10 -15.72 12.71
N ALA A 53 -2.30 -14.83 11.74
CA ALA A 53 -1.53 -13.59 11.62
C ALA A 53 -1.73 -12.67 12.85
N ALA A 54 -2.98 -12.49 13.29
CA ALA A 54 -3.30 -11.72 14.49
C ALA A 54 -2.73 -12.34 15.77
N THR A 55 -2.78 -13.67 15.90
CA THR A 55 -2.20 -14.37 17.05
C THR A 55 -0.68 -14.19 17.10
N ASN A 56 -0.01 -14.19 15.95
CA ASN A 56 1.43 -13.94 15.88
C ASN A 56 1.76 -12.52 16.35
N VAL A 57 1.00 -11.50 15.93
CA VAL A 57 1.14 -10.13 16.44
C VAL A 57 0.99 -10.11 17.96
N GLN A 58 -0.08 -10.71 18.51
CA GLN A 58 -0.33 -10.72 19.96
C GLN A 58 0.76 -11.42 20.78
N ARG A 59 1.37 -12.49 20.24
CA ARG A 59 2.36 -13.30 20.97
C ARG A 59 3.77 -12.73 20.91
N HIS A 60 4.13 -12.10 19.78
CA HIS A 60 5.52 -11.79 19.48
C HIS A 60 5.79 -10.29 19.35
N SER A 61 4.77 -9.45 19.16
CA SER A 61 4.97 -8.02 19.03
C SER A 61 5.12 -7.33 20.39
N VAL A 62 5.91 -6.25 20.40
CA VAL A 62 5.87 -5.25 21.48
C VAL A 62 4.73 -4.25 21.21
N ASP A 63 4.49 -3.99 19.93
CA ASP A 63 3.46 -3.11 19.40
C ASP A 63 3.24 -3.50 17.94
N GLY A 64 1.99 -3.45 17.50
CA GLY A 64 1.63 -3.83 16.15
C GLY A 64 0.17 -3.56 15.81
N GLY A 65 -0.20 -4.02 14.63
CA GLY A 65 -1.57 -3.94 14.16
C GLY A 65 -1.80 -4.78 12.92
N LEU A 66 -3.09 -4.95 12.63
CA LEU A 66 -3.58 -5.63 11.44
C LEU A 66 -4.42 -4.64 10.64
N LEU A 67 -4.06 -4.46 9.38
CA LEU A 67 -4.89 -3.83 8.38
C LEU A 67 -5.70 -4.90 7.66
N LEU A 68 -6.99 -4.64 7.45
CA LEU A 68 -7.88 -5.43 6.61
C LEU A 68 -8.52 -4.48 5.59
N ARG A 69 -8.56 -4.86 4.31
CA ARG A 69 -9.19 -4.06 3.26
C ARG A 69 -9.71 -4.92 2.11
N VAL A 70 -10.54 -4.30 1.27
CA VAL A 70 -10.92 -4.83 -0.05
C VAL A 70 -9.87 -4.37 -1.06
N VAL A 71 -9.43 -5.29 -1.90
CA VAL A 71 -8.63 -5.00 -3.11
C VAL A 71 -9.44 -5.35 -4.35
N ARG A 72 -9.48 -4.47 -5.35
CA ARG A 72 -10.22 -4.71 -6.60
C ARG A 72 -9.32 -4.72 -7.81
N SER A 73 -9.46 -5.71 -8.69
CA SER A 73 -8.81 -5.72 -10.00
C SER A 73 -9.85 -6.04 -11.08
N GLY A 74 -10.12 -5.08 -11.94
CA GLY A 74 -11.23 -5.18 -12.89
C GLY A 74 -12.57 -5.40 -12.18
N ALA A 75 -13.27 -6.48 -12.53
CA ALA A 75 -14.54 -6.86 -11.93
C ALA A 75 -14.38 -7.70 -10.64
N GLU A 76 -13.17 -8.20 -10.35
CA GLU A 76 -12.93 -9.03 -9.19
C GLU A 76 -12.61 -8.21 -7.95
N ALA A 77 -13.04 -8.72 -6.79
CA ALA A 77 -12.72 -8.17 -5.49
C ALA A 77 -12.17 -9.28 -4.59
N GLY A 78 -11.12 -8.96 -3.85
CA GLY A 78 -10.47 -9.84 -2.89
C GLY A 78 -10.37 -9.20 -1.52
N VAL A 79 -10.12 -10.05 -0.52
CA VAL A 79 -9.76 -9.62 0.83
C VAL A 79 -8.24 -9.56 0.92
N GLU A 80 -7.72 -8.45 1.41
CA GLU A 80 -6.31 -8.33 1.77
C GLU A 80 -6.19 -8.03 3.27
N PHE A 81 -5.23 -8.71 3.91
CA PHE A 81 -4.72 -8.24 5.19
C PHE A 81 -3.23 -7.97 5.14
N LEU A 82 -2.80 -7.09 6.03
CA LEU A 82 -1.42 -6.73 6.27
C LEU A 82 -1.21 -6.63 7.77
N THR A 83 -0.26 -7.38 8.33
CA THR A 83 0.19 -7.17 9.71
C THR A 83 1.51 -6.43 9.72
N VAL A 84 1.64 -5.53 10.68
CA VAL A 84 2.85 -4.74 10.92
C VAL A 84 3.13 -4.77 12.41
N ASP A 85 4.32 -5.23 12.80
CA ASP A 85 4.74 -5.27 14.19
C ASP A 85 6.18 -4.79 14.42
N SER A 86 6.46 -4.43 15.66
CA SER A 86 7.78 -4.04 16.18
C SER A 86 8.34 -5.11 17.14
N GLY A 87 8.06 -6.39 16.87
CA GLY A 87 8.60 -7.51 17.64
C GLY A 87 10.10 -7.74 17.42
N PRO A 88 10.65 -8.85 17.95
CA PRO A 88 12.07 -9.18 17.80
C PRO A 88 12.48 -9.49 16.35
N GLY A 89 11.52 -9.69 15.45
CA GLY A 89 11.76 -10.13 14.08
C GLY A 89 12.26 -11.58 14.00
N MET A 90 12.44 -12.06 12.76
CA MET A 90 12.87 -13.42 12.46
C MET A 90 14.26 -13.42 11.79
N PRO A 91 15.24 -14.18 12.30
CA PRO A 91 16.55 -14.30 11.66
C PRO A 91 16.50 -15.16 10.38
N ASP A 92 15.64 -16.18 10.36
CA ASP A 92 15.41 -17.04 9.19
C ASP A 92 13.91 -17.17 8.93
N VAL A 93 13.42 -16.34 8.00
CA VAL A 93 12.02 -16.35 7.55
C VAL A 93 11.66 -17.68 6.87
N ARG A 94 12.60 -18.30 6.13
CA ARG A 94 12.31 -19.55 5.41
C ARG A 94 12.09 -20.68 6.40
N ALA A 95 12.93 -20.77 7.43
CA ALA A 95 12.74 -21.74 8.50
C ALA A 95 11.40 -21.54 9.23
N ALA A 96 11.01 -20.28 9.50
CA ALA A 96 9.74 -19.97 10.16
C ALA A 96 8.48 -20.29 9.33
N LEU A 97 8.63 -20.48 8.01
CA LEU A 97 7.55 -20.91 7.12
C LEU A 97 7.42 -22.44 7.03
N VAL A 98 8.42 -23.19 7.52
CA VAL A 98 8.36 -24.66 7.56
C VAL A 98 7.57 -25.10 8.80
N ASP A 99 6.59 -25.96 8.58
CA ASP A 99 5.73 -26.49 9.65
C ASP A 99 6.58 -27.13 10.77
N GLY A 100 6.23 -26.83 12.02
CA GLY A 100 6.90 -27.38 13.21
C GLY A 100 8.01 -26.50 13.80
N ALA A 101 8.39 -25.41 13.12
CA ALA A 101 9.36 -24.43 13.62
C ALA A 101 8.66 -23.34 14.46
N SER A 102 8.34 -23.62 15.73
CA SER A 102 7.85 -22.59 16.68
C SER A 102 8.85 -22.35 17.80
N SER A 103 9.10 -21.07 18.09
CA SER A 103 9.94 -20.64 19.22
C SER A 103 9.13 -20.33 20.50
N ALA A 104 7.79 -20.36 20.46
CA ALA A 104 6.94 -19.89 21.57
C ALA A 104 5.73 -20.82 21.87
N GLY A 105 5.89 -22.13 21.75
CA GLY A 105 4.91 -23.10 22.24
C GLY A 105 3.61 -23.21 21.42
N SER A 106 3.61 -22.79 20.16
CA SER A 106 2.58 -23.18 19.17
C SER A 106 3.05 -24.39 18.37
N LEU A 107 2.16 -25.05 17.62
CA LEU A 107 2.55 -26.16 16.74
C LEU A 107 3.47 -25.74 15.57
N GLY A 108 3.74 -24.43 15.40
CA GLY A 108 4.64 -23.93 14.35
C GLY A 108 4.09 -24.06 12.93
N ILE A 109 2.77 -24.15 12.78
CA ILE A 109 2.08 -24.37 11.48
C ILE A 109 1.43 -23.07 10.96
N GLY A 110 1.38 -22.01 11.78
CA GLY A 110 0.57 -20.82 11.52
C GLY A 110 0.99 -20.05 10.27
N LEU A 111 2.25 -19.62 10.17
CA LEU A 111 2.76 -18.86 9.02
C LEU A 111 2.76 -19.68 7.72
N GLY A 112 3.19 -20.94 7.80
CA GLY A 112 3.14 -21.87 6.66
C GLY A 112 1.71 -22.09 6.15
N THR A 113 0.73 -22.17 7.07
CA THR A 113 -0.69 -22.25 6.71
C THR A 113 -1.17 -20.99 5.99
N VAL A 114 -0.85 -19.80 6.49
CA VAL A 114 -1.20 -18.54 5.81
C VAL A 114 -0.64 -18.52 4.39
N ALA A 115 0.64 -18.87 4.22
CA ALA A 115 1.32 -18.89 2.92
C ALA A 115 0.67 -19.87 1.92
N ARG A 116 0.18 -21.02 2.39
CA ARG A 116 -0.51 -22.01 1.52
C ARG A 116 -1.95 -21.61 1.15
N LEU A 117 -2.64 -20.88 2.02
CA LEU A 117 -4.04 -20.51 1.81
C LEU A 117 -4.19 -19.26 0.94
N ALA A 118 -3.26 -18.32 1.03
CA ALA A 118 -3.31 -17.06 0.29
C ALA A 118 -3.03 -17.26 -1.20
N ASP A 119 -3.66 -16.45 -2.05
CA ASP A 119 -3.32 -16.41 -3.49
C ASP A 119 -2.03 -15.60 -3.71
N HIS A 120 -1.85 -14.55 -2.91
CA HIS A 120 -0.60 -13.80 -2.83
C HIS A 120 -0.16 -13.72 -1.38
N PHE A 121 1.11 -14.01 -1.13
CA PHE A 121 1.73 -13.98 0.18
C PHE A 121 3.09 -13.32 0.07
N ASP A 122 3.40 -12.42 1.00
CA ASP A 122 4.73 -11.86 1.13
C ASP A 122 5.01 -11.48 2.58
N LEU A 123 6.24 -11.74 3.04
CA LEU A 123 6.67 -11.52 4.41
C LEU A 123 8.09 -10.98 4.42
N HIS A 124 8.27 -9.83 5.08
CA HIS A 124 9.58 -9.27 5.38
C HIS A 124 9.75 -9.18 6.88
N SER A 125 10.88 -9.65 7.39
CA SER A 125 11.22 -9.49 8.79
C SER A 125 12.70 -9.22 8.95
N VAL A 126 13.02 -8.34 9.90
CA VAL A 126 14.39 -7.94 10.19
C VAL A 126 14.62 -8.08 11.69
N PRO A 127 15.65 -8.82 12.14
CA PRO A 127 15.97 -8.94 13.55
C PRO A 127 16.08 -7.59 14.25
N GLY A 128 15.41 -7.47 15.40
CA GLY A 128 15.32 -6.24 16.20
C GLY A 128 14.41 -5.14 15.61
N ARG A 129 13.75 -5.38 14.47
CA ARG A 129 12.90 -4.41 13.77
C ARG A 129 11.51 -4.93 13.41
N GLY A 130 11.15 -6.12 13.89
CA GLY A 130 9.81 -6.70 13.73
C GLY A 130 9.54 -7.38 12.39
N THR A 131 8.26 -7.60 12.12
CA THR A 131 7.76 -8.34 10.97
C THR A 131 6.64 -7.59 10.27
N VAL A 132 6.62 -7.70 8.94
CA VAL A 132 5.54 -7.27 8.06
C VAL A 132 5.11 -8.48 7.24
N LEU A 133 3.82 -8.78 7.23
CA LEU A 133 3.23 -9.89 6.49
C LEU A 133 1.99 -9.39 5.75
N SER A 134 1.92 -9.70 4.45
CA SER A 134 0.75 -9.42 3.62
C SER A 134 0.19 -10.71 3.01
N ALA A 135 -1.13 -10.77 2.88
CA ALA A 135 -1.80 -11.86 2.20
C ALA A 135 -3.08 -11.40 1.49
N ARG A 136 -3.33 -11.93 0.28
CA ARG A 136 -4.54 -11.67 -0.53
C ARG A 136 -5.31 -12.94 -0.81
N PHE A 137 -6.64 -12.80 -0.81
CA PHE A 137 -7.58 -13.86 -1.06
C PHE A 137 -8.63 -13.38 -2.04
N TRP A 138 -8.60 -13.92 -3.25
CA TRP A 138 -9.58 -13.77 -4.32
C TRP A 138 -10.62 -14.90 -4.26
N PRO A 139 -11.75 -14.76 -4.97
CA PRO A 139 -12.70 -15.85 -5.12
C PRO A 139 -12.06 -17.02 -5.89
N ARG A 140 -12.44 -18.26 -5.58
CA ARG A 140 -11.89 -19.45 -6.26
C ARG A 140 -12.58 -19.64 -7.62
N ALA A 141 -12.01 -20.42 -8.53
CA ALA A 141 -12.53 -20.64 -9.89
C ALA A 141 -13.98 -21.19 -9.98
N GLY A 142 -14.54 -21.72 -8.88
CA GLY A 142 -15.96 -22.10 -8.80
C GLY A 142 -16.90 -20.97 -8.35
N ASP A 143 -16.35 -19.88 -7.83
CA ASP A 143 -17.05 -18.67 -7.39
C ASP A 143 -16.99 -17.56 -8.47
N THR A 144 -16.18 -17.72 -9.52
CA THR A 144 -15.99 -16.73 -10.60
C THR A 144 -16.52 -17.22 -11.96
N ALA A 145 -16.70 -16.28 -12.90
CA ALA A 145 -17.01 -16.64 -14.28
C ALA A 145 -15.85 -17.46 -14.90
N PRO A 146 -16.13 -18.44 -15.79
CA PRO A 146 -15.10 -19.26 -16.41
C PRO A 146 -14.08 -18.40 -17.18
N GLY A 147 -12.78 -18.58 -16.89
CA GLY A 147 -11.67 -17.96 -17.63
C GLY A 147 -11.03 -16.71 -17.01
N THR A 148 -11.42 -16.34 -15.78
CA THR A 148 -10.81 -15.19 -15.08
C THR A 148 -9.49 -15.61 -14.42
N ALA A 149 -8.36 -15.07 -14.89
CA ALA A 149 -7.05 -15.30 -14.30
C ALA A 149 -6.90 -14.48 -13.01
N LEU A 150 -6.23 -15.04 -11.99
CA LEU A 150 -5.97 -14.32 -10.75
C LEU A 150 -5.21 -13.01 -11.04
N PRO A 151 -5.61 -11.88 -10.42
CA PRO A 151 -4.89 -10.63 -10.58
C PRO A 151 -3.44 -10.78 -10.14
N GLY A 152 -2.48 -10.40 -10.99
CA GLY A 152 -1.05 -10.43 -10.64
C GLY A 152 -0.67 -9.40 -9.58
N ALA A 153 0.52 -9.54 -9.01
CA ALA A 153 1.12 -8.50 -8.17
C ALA A 153 1.35 -7.24 -9.02
N GLY A 154 0.59 -6.18 -8.76
CA GLY A 154 0.69 -4.91 -9.50
C GLY A 154 2.06 -4.24 -9.30
N ALA A 155 2.44 -3.38 -10.25
CA ALA A 155 3.68 -2.60 -10.17
C ALA A 155 3.62 -1.48 -9.11
N ALA A 156 2.48 -1.27 -8.47
CA ALA A 156 2.29 -0.23 -7.47
C ALA A 156 1.34 -0.70 -6.37
N ASP A 157 1.66 -0.34 -5.14
CA ASP A 157 0.77 -0.51 -3.99
C ASP A 157 1.13 0.46 -2.87
N GLY A 158 0.23 0.62 -1.92
CA GLY A 158 0.42 1.55 -0.82
C GLY A 158 -0.45 1.24 0.38
N VAL A 159 -0.19 1.96 1.46
CA VAL A 159 -0.89 1.82 2.74
C VAL A 159 -1.23 3.20 3.27
N THR A 160 -2.41 3.33 3.87
CA THR A 160 -2.85 4.53 4.60
C THR A 160 -3.21 4.12 6.02
N ARG A 161 -2.92 4.97 7.00
CA ARG A 161 -3.26 4.76 8.41
C ARG A 161 -3.82 6.07 8.98
N PRO A 162 -5.02 6.04 9.58
CA PRO A 162 -5.57 7.22 10.20
C PRO A 162 -4.73 7.66 11.42
N ILE A 163 -4.73 8.96 11.71
CA ILE A 163 -4.25 9.52 12.97
C ILE A 163 -4.93 8.82 14.16
N SER A 164 -4.21 8.72 15.28
CA SER A 164 -4.75 8.10 16.50
C SER A 164 -6.06 8.77 16.93
N GLY A 165 -7.14 7.99 17.04
CA GLY A 165 -8.47 8.47 17.45
C GLY A 165 -9.45 8.64 16.28
N GLU A 166 -8.97 8.69 15.04
CA GLU A 166 -9.80 8.75 13.84
C GLU A 166 -10.02 7.36 13.24
N THR A 167 -11.16 7.19 12.57
CA THR A 167 -11.49 5.96 11.82
C THR A 167 -11.30 6.11 10.32
N VAL A 168 -11.03 7.33 9.85
CA VAL A 168 -10.85 7.66 8.43
C VAL A 168 -9.56 8.45 8.28
N CYS A 169 -8.73 8.06 7.33
CA CYS A 169 -7.48 8.73 7.02
C CYS A 169 -7.74 9.95 6.11
N GLY A 170 -7.12 11.08 6.44
CA GLY A 170 -7.05 12.28 5.60
C GLY A 170 -6.29 12.07 4.30
N ASP A 171 -5.37 11.10 4.27
CA ASP A 171 -4.55 10.79 3.11
C ASP A 171 -5.22 9.80 2.14
N ALA A 172 -4.84 9.91 0.87
CA ALA A 172 -5.17 8.92 -0.14
C ALA A 172 -4.07 8.80 -1.20
N TRP A 173 -3.97 7.63 -1.83
CA TRP A 173 -3.14 7.41 -3.00
C TRP A 173 -3.94 6.70 -4.08
N SER A 174 -3.49 6.82 -5.32
CA SER A 174 -4.16 6.20 -6.46
C SER A 174 -3.19 5.97 -7.61
N VAL A 175 -3.44 4.93 -8.40
CA VAL A 175 -2.58 4.52 -9.52
C VAL A 175 -3.42 4.30 -10.77
N ARG A 176 -2.84 4.65 -11.93
CA ARG A 176 -3.34 4.31 -13.27
C ARG A 176 -2.20 3.72 -14.08
N THR A 177 -2.50 2.72 -14.88
CA THR A 177 -1.62 2.24 -15.96
C THR A 177 -2.07 2.89 -17.26
N ALA A 178 -1.14 3.47 -18.00
CA ALA A 178 -1.40 3.95 -19.36
C ALA A 178 -1.14 2.84 -20.37
N ASP A 179 -1.73 2.94 -21.56
CA ASP A 179 -1.36 2.07 -22.66
C ASP A 179 0.10 2.30 -23.06
N GLY A 180 0.83 1.22 -23.28
CA GLY A 180 2.23 1.24 -23.71
C GLY A 180 2.40 0.53 -25.05
N PRO A 181 3.60 0.63 -25.67
CA PRO A 181 3.93 -0.17 -26.83
C PRO A 181 3.72 -1.66 -26.54
N GLU A 182 3.21 -2.39 -27.53
CA GLU A 182 2.99 -3.84 -27.40
C GLU A 182 4.31 -4.55 -27.06
N GLY A 183 4.31 -5.38 -26.02
CA GLY A 183 5.51 -6.05 -25.50
C GLY A 183 6.38 -5.22 -24.55
N ALA A 184 6.11 -3.92 -24.37
CA ALA A 184 6.77 -3.08 -23.38
C ALA A 184 5.94 -2.96 -22.10
N ARG A 185 6.61 -2.63 -20.99
CA ARG A 185 5.92 -2.36 -19.73
C ARG A 185 5.16 -1.03 -19.82
N PRO A 186 3.86 -1.01 -19.47
CA PRO A 186 3.05 0.19 -19.57
C PRO A 186 3.57 1.29 -18.63
N PRO A 187 3.46 2.57 -19.01
CA PRO A 187 3.68 3.66 -18.08
C PRO A 187 2.74 3.58 -16.88
N VAL A 188 3.23 3.96 -15.71
CA VAL A 188 2.46 3.97 -14.47
C VAL A 188 2.38 5.41 -13.99
N VAL A 189 1.16 5.92 -13.79
CA VAL A 189 0.92 7.21 -13.15
C VAL A 189 0.44 6.93 -11.73
N VAL A 190 1.11 7.52 -10.75
CA VAL A 190 0.77 7.43 -9.33
C VAL A 190 0.55 8.82 -8.75
N MET A 191 -0.40 8.93 -7.84
CA MET A 191 -0.65 10.12 -7.06
C MET A 191 -0.71 9.76 -5.57
N LEU A 192 -0.18 10.65 -4.73
CA LEU A 192 -0.46 10.69 -3.30
C LEU A 192 -0.99 12.07 -2.95
N CYS A 193 -2.06 12.11 -2.15
CA CYS A 193 -2.71 13.31 -1.64
C CYS A 193 -2.81 13.23 -0.12
N ASP A 194 -2.27 14.23 0.55
CA ASP A 194 -2.45 14.51 1.97
C ASP A 194 -3.47 15.65 2.07
N GLY A 195 -4.68 15.31 2.55
CA GLY A 195 -5.76 16.27 2.70
C GLY A 195 -5.56 17.14 3.94
N LEU A 196 -5.72 18.45 3.83
CA LEU A 196 -5.39 19.36 4.94
C LEU A 196 -6.14 19.07 6.25
N GLY A 197 -5.37 18.80 7.31
CA GLY A 197 -5.85 18.41 8.63
C GLY A 197 -6.09 16.91 8.73
N HIS A 198 -7.03 16.47 9.56
CA HIS A 198 -7.33 15.04 9.72
C HIS A 198 -8.84 14.77 9.72
N GLY A 199 -9.19 13.48 9.71
CA GLY A 199 -10.56 13.02 9.83
C GLY A 199 -11.42 13.27 8.59
N PRO A 200 -12.76 13.29 8.73
CA PRO A 200 -13.67 13.24 7.59
C PRO A 200 -13.55 14.37 6.55
N LEU A 201 -13.14 15.58 6.97
CA LEU A 201 -13.00 16.72 6.06
C LEU A 201 -11.73 16.66 5.23
N ALA A 202 -10.62 16.21 5.82
CA ALA A 202 -9.38 15.92 5.08
C ALA A 202 -9.61 14.76 4.10
N ALA A 203 -10.27 13.69 4.57
CA ALA A 203 -10.62 12.53 3.75
C ALA A 203 -11.52 12.89 2.56
N ARG A 204 -12.40 13.89 2.72
CA ARG A 204 -13.23 14.39 1.61
C ARG A 204 -12.36 15.06 0.53
N ALA A 205 -11.35 15.83 0.91
CA ALA A 205 -10.44 16.47 -0.03
C ALA A 205 -9.61 15.44 -0.80
N SER A 206 -9.01 14.47 -0.10
CA SER A 206 -8.19 13.43 -0.73
C SER A 206 -9.01 12.45 -1.59
N ARG A 207 -10.26 12.13 -1.20
CA ARG A 207 -11.19 11.40 -2.07
C ARG A 207 -11.52 12.16 -3.36
N ALA A 208 -11.80 13.46 -3.27
CA ALA A 208 -12.01 14.29 -4.45
C ALA A 208 -10.77 14.32 -5.37
N ALA A 209 -9.56 14.29 -4.79
CA ALA A 209 -8.33 14.17 -5.55
C ALA A 209 -8.27 12.82 -6.29
N VAL A 210 -8.58 11.72 -5.62
CA VAL A 210 -8.58 10.37 -6.22
C VAL A 210 -9.60 10.27 -7.35
N GLU A 211 -10.81 10.80 -7.16
CA GLU A 211 -11.86 10.84 -8.20
C GLU A 211 -11.40 11.64 -9.43
N ALA A 212 -10.86 12.84 -9.22
CA ALA A 212 -10.34 13.68 -10.30
C ALA A 212 -9.15 13.01 -11.02
N PHE A 213 -8.24 12.38 -10.27
CA PHE A 213 -7.11 11.64 -10.81
C PHE A 213 -7.56 10.47 -11.69
N GLN A 214 -8.55 9.70 -11.24
CA GLN A 214 -9.08 8.54 -11.97
C GLN A 214 -9.87 8.96 -13.22
N ALA A 215 -10.55 10.10 -13.18
CA ALA A 215 -11.30 10.64 -14.31
C ALA A 215 -10.44 11.43 -15.33
N CYS A 216 -9.21 11.80 -14.96
CA CYS A 216 -8.34 12.60 -15.81
C CYS A 216 -7.79 11.80 -17.00
N ALA A 217 -7.98 12.30 -18.22
CA ALA A 217 -7.38 11.71 -19.42
C ALA A 217 -5.89 12.07 -19.57
N ASP A 218 -5.45 13.18 -18.96
CA ASP A 218 -4.05 13.58 -19.00
C ASP A 218 -3.19 12.62 -18.16
N LEU A 219 -2.00 12.35 -18.70
CA LEU A 219 -0.99 11.47 -18.10
C LEU A 219 0.23 12.26 -17.62
N SER A 220 0.37 13.54 -17.99
CA SER A 220 1.41 14.42 -17.48
C SER A 220 1.16 14.76 -16.01
N PRO A 221 2.20 14.83 -15.16
CA PRO A 221 2.03 15.24 -13.77
C PRO A 221 1.36 16.62 -13.62
N GLU A 222 1.70 17.61 -14.44
CA GLU A 222 1.10 18.94 -14.38
C GLU A 222 -0.37 18.96 -14.80
N GLY A 223 -0.73 18.22 -15.85
CA GLY A 223 -2.11 18.12 -16.32
C GLY A 223 -3.00 17.45 -15.28
N VAL A 224 -2.50 16.39 -14.65
CA VAL A 224 -3.17 15.71 -13.54
C VAL A 224 -3.33 16.65 -12.33
N LEU A 225 -2.26 17.32 -11.89
CA LEU A 225 -2.34 18.28 -10.78
C LEU A 225 -3.31 19.43 -11.08
N THR A 226 -3.38 19.90 -12.32
CA THR A 226 -4.34 20.94 -12.74
C THR A 226 -5.79 20.46 -12.65
N ALA A 227 -6.06 19.20 -13.00
CA ALA A 227 -7.38 18.61 -12.85
C ALA A 227 -7.76 18.44 -11.36
N VAL A 228 -6.81 17.95 -10.55
CA VAL A 228 -6.97 17.78 -9.11
C VAL A 228 -7.18 19.14 -8.41
N ASP A 229 -6.41 20.18 -8.77
CA ASP A 229 -6.59 21.54 -8.24
C ASP A 229 -8.03 22.04 -8.41
N ARG A 230 -8.60 21.88 -9.61
CA ARG A 230 -9.98 22.28 -9.88
C ARG A 230 -10.98 21.51 -9.02
N ALA A 231 -10.78 20.21 -8.85
CA ALA A 231 -11.65 19.36 -8.05
C ALA A 231 -11.57 19.64 -6.54
N LEU A 232 -10.42 20.10 -6.06
CA LEU A 232 -10.20 20.41 -4.65
C LEU A 232 -10.70 21.80 -4.25
N ARG A 233 -11.06 22.67 -5.19
CA ARG A 233 -11.66 23.99 -4.89
C ARG A 233 -12.94 23.82 -4.10
N GLY A 234 -13.05 24.53 -2.97
CA GLY A 234 -14.19 24.41 -2.05
C GLY A 234 -14.12 23.22 -1.08
N THR A 235 -13.03 22.43 -1.14
CA THR A 235 -12.65 21.49 -0.07
C THR A 235 -11.62 22.16 0.86
N ARG A 236 -11.01 21.39 1.77
CA ARG A 236 -9.85 21.89 2.53
C ARG A 236 -8.60 22.06 1.67
N GLY A 237 -8.55 21.47 0.48
CA GLY A 237 -7.33 21.34 -0.30
C GLY A 237 -6.38 20.31 0.30
N GLY A 238 -5.17 20.22 -0.25
CA GLY A 238 -4.18 19.25 0.20
C GLY A 238 -2.82 19.47 -0.43
N ALA A 239 -1.83 18.77 0.12
CA ALA A 239 -0.58 18.53 -0.56
C ALA A 239 -0.73 17.33 -1.48
N VAL A 240 -0.26 17.45 -2.72
CA VAL A 240 -0.42 16.41 -3.73
C VAL A 240 0.87 16.28 -4.52
N ALA A 241 1.29 15.05 -4.74
CA ALA A 241 2.33 14.74 -5.70
C ALA A 241 1.85 13.71 -6.71
N VAL A 242 2.34 13.87 -7.93
CA VAL A 242 2.05 12.99 -9.07
C VAL A 242 3.37 12.58 -9.71
N ALA A 243 3.53 11.30 -9.95
CA ALA A 243 4.65 10.76 -10.72
C ALA A 243 4.16 9.92 -11.89
N ARG A 244 4.79 10.07 -13.04
CA ARG A 244 4.63 9.21 -14.21
C ARG A 244 5.94 8.48 -14.45
N LEU A 245 5.92 7.16 -14.26
CA LEU A 245 7.03 6.27 -14.54
C LEU A 245 6.90 5.76 -15.96
N GLU A 246 7.99 5.82 -16.71
CA GLU A 246 8.07 5.34 -18.09
C GLU A 246 9.18 4.29 -18.21
N PRO A 247 8.90 3.03 -17.83
CA PRO A 247 9.88 1.94 -17.85
C PRO A 247 10.64 1.82 -19.17
N ALA A 248 9.93 1.87 -20.30
CA ALA A 248 10.54 1.75 -21.63
C ALA A 248 11.50 2.89 -21.97
N ALA A 249 11.29 4.07 -21.39
CA ALA A 249 12.15 5.24 -21.58
C ALA A 249 13.19 5.41 -20.47
N GLY A 250 13.19 4.54 -19.44
CA GLY A 250 14.14 4.62 -18.32
C GLY A 250 14.04 5.92 -17.51
N ARG A 251 12.86 6.55 -17.44
CA ARG A 251 12.68 7.84 -16.74
C ARG A 251 11.43 7.90 -15.88
N VAL A 252 11.45 8.83 -14.94
CA VAL A 252 10.28 9.27 -14.16
C VAL A 252 10.09 10.77 -14.31
N LEU A 253 8.84 11.19 -14.46
CA LEU A 253 8.40 12.57 -14.44
C LEU A 253 7.68 12.81 -13.11
N TYR A 254 8.11 13.79 -12.32
CA TYR A 254 7.57 14.07 -11.00
C TYR A 254 7.16 15.53 -10.87
N CYS A 255 5.96 15.78 -10.35
CA CYS A 255 5.52 17.11 -9.93
C CYS A 255 4.78 17.00 -8.60
N GLY A 256 5.18 17.79 -7.61
CA GLY A 256 4.56 17.85 -6.30
C GLY A 256 4.28 19.27 -5.85
N VAL A 257 3.22 19.43 -5.08
CA VAL A 257 2.81 20.68 -4.43
C VAL A 257 2.54 20.39 -2.97
N GLY A 258 3.22 21.10 -2.07
CA GLY A 258 3.14 20.91 -0.62
C GLY A 258 4.23 20.00 -0.07
N ASN A 259 3.89 19.27 0.99
CA ASN A 259 4.78 18.46 1.85
C ASN A 259 4.74 16.95 1.56
N VAL A 260 4.13 16.51 0.45
CA VAL A 260 4.29 15.11 0.01
C VAL A 260 5.74 14.89 -0.45
N SER A 261 6.40 13.92 0.17
CA SER A 261 7.79 13.57 -0.13
C SER A 261 7.83 12.46 -1.19
N GLY A 262 8.75 12.59 -2.15
CA GLY A 262 9.03 11.57 -3.17
C GLY A 262 10.50 11.17 -3.14
N PHE A 263 10.79 9.88 -3.28
CA PHE A 263 12.13 9.33 -3.30
C PHE A 263 12.28 8.25 -4.38
N LEU A 264 13.36 8.31 -5.15
CA LEU A 264 13.84 7.16 -5.91
C LEU A 264 14.82 6.38 -5.05
N THR A 265 14.60 5.08 -4.89
CA THR A 265 15.41 4.21 -4.04
C THR A 265 15.95 3.03 -4.85
N ASP A 266 17.21 2.71 -4.67
CA ASP A 266 17.92 1.58 -5.27
C ASP A 266 18.88 0.94 -4.26
N ALA A 267 19.83 0.13 -4.73
CA ALA A 267 20.80 -0.54 -3.87
C ALA A 267 21.85 0.42 -3.28
N ASP A 268 22.09 1.57 -3.93
CA ASP A 268 23.14 2.53 -3.57
C ASP A 268 22.60 3.63 -2.64
N GLY A 269 21.28 3.75 -2.55
CA GLY A 269 20.62 4.59 -1.56
C GLY A 269 19.31 5.15 -2.05
N ARG A 270 19.05 6.42 -1.72
CA ARG A 270 17.84 7.12 -2.16
C ARG A 270 18.14 8.55 -2.56
N ARG A 271 17.35 9.06 -3.50
CA ARG A 271 17.40 10.43 -4.01
C ARG A 271 16.02 11.07 -3.86
N ALA A 272 15.96 12.22 -3.20
CA ALA A 272 14.72 12.98 -3.02
C ALA A 272 14.26 13.63 -4.34
N LEU A 273 12.95 13.70 -4.52
CA LEU A 273 12.25 14.40 -5.59
C LEU A 273 11.64 15.69 -5.02
N LEU A 274 11.77 16.78 -5.76
CA LEU A 274 11.41 18.11 -5.26
C LEU A 274 9.94 18.42 -5.48
N SER A 275 9.25 18.83 -4.41
CA SER A 275 7.91 19.39 -4.43
C SER A 275 7.98 20.93 -4.29
N ALA A 276 7.13 21.65 -5.00
CA ALA A 276 6.98 23.09 -4.86
C ALA A 276 6.11 23.43 -3.63
N PRO A 277 6.33 24.56 -2.95
CA PRO A 277 5.44 24.98 -1.87
C PRO A 277 4.07 25.40 -2.42
N GLY A 278 3.00 25.03 -1.73
CA GLY A 278 1.64 25.42 -2.09
C GLY A 278 0.59 24.47 -1.54
N ILE A 279 -0.68 24.77 -1.84
CA ILE A 279 -1.84 23.94 -1.48
C ILE A 279 -2.69 23.76 -2.73
N VAL A 280 -2.89 22.52 -3.15
CA VAL A 280 -3.74 22.19 -4.29
C VAL A 280 -5.20 22.42 -3.91
N GLY A 281 -5.94 23.14 -4.78
CA GLY A 281 -7.31 23.60 -4.52
C GLY A 281 -7.42 24.95 -3.83
N ALA A 282 -6.29 25.58 -3.49
CA ALA A 282 -6.27 26.92 -2.88
C ALA A 282 -5.19 27.83 -3.48
N GLN A 283 -3.91 27.55 -3.21
CA GLN A 283 -2.78 28.38 -3.61
C GLN A 283 -1.76 27.53 -4.38
N MET A 284 -2.13 27.13 -5.58
CA MET A 284 -1.22 26.43 -6.50
C MET A 284 -0.52 27.44 -7.42
N ARG A 285 0.81 27.47 -7.35
CA ARG A 285 1.66 28.31 -8.22
C ARG A 285 1.95 27.58 -9.54
N THR A 286 2.75 28.21 -10.40
CA THR A 286 3.23 27.59 -11.64
C THR A 286 3.87 26.24 -11.33
N LEU A 287 3.33 25.20 -11.95
CA LEU A 287 3.80 23.82 -11.82
C LEU A 287 5.11 23.64 -12.60
N ARG A 288 5.95 22.74 -12.09
CA ARG A 288 7.19 22.32 -12.74
C ARG A 288 7.36 20.83 -12.56
N THR A 289 7.32 20.07 -13.66
CA THR A 289 7.77 18.67 -13.63
C THR A 289 9.29 18.59 -13.71
N PHE A 290 9.83 17.71 -12.89
CA PHE A 290 11.22 17.30 -12.94
C PHE A 290 11.31 15.91 -13.57
N GLU A 291 12.23 15.78 -14.51
CA GLU A 291 12.61 14.48 -15.08
C GLU A 291 13.80 13.92 -14.29
N GLN A 292 13.75 12.63 -14.00
CA GLN A 292 14.85 11.90 -13.35
C GLN A 292 15.04 10.53 -14.02
N PRO A 293 16.29 10.02 -14.06
CA PRO A 293 16.54 8.63 -14.46
C PRO A 293 15.83 7.67 -13.51
N LEU A 294 15.19 6.67 -14.10
CA LEU A 294 14.50 5.61 -13.35
C LEU A 294 15.52 4.51 -13.02
N PRO A 295 15.84 4.26 -11.74
CA PRO A 295 16.88 3.31 -11.38
C PRO A 295 16.45 1.87 -11.68
N ALA A 296 17.33 1.14 -12.37
CA ALA A 296 17.12 -0.28 -12.67
C ALA A 296 17.06 -1.10 -11.38
N GLY A 297 16.03 -1.94 -11.23
CA GLY A 297 15.78 -2.70 -10.01
C GLY A 297 15.40 -1.86 -8.78
N GLY A 298 15.19 -0.55 -8.95
CA GLY A 298 14.80 0.36 -7.88
C GLY A 298 13.28 0.47 -7.69
N ALA A 299 12.89 1.45 -6.88
CA ALA A 299 11.52 1.79 -6.57
C ALA A 299 11.33 3.30 -6.46
N LEU A 300 10.14 3.78 -6.84
CA LEU A 300 9.64 5.07 -6.39
C LEU A 300 8.91 4.87 -5.07
N VAL A 301 9.20 5.69 -4.07
CA VAL A 301 8.49 5.79 -2.80
C VAL A 301 7.91 7.19 -2.70
N MET A 302 6.62 7.32 -2.42
CA MET A 302 6.01 8.59 -2.05
C MET A 302 5.30 8.43 -0.71
N HIS A 303 5.40 9.41 0.17
CA HIS A 303 4.71 9.39 1.46
C HIS A 303 4.26 10.78 1.90
N SER A 304 3.22 10.85 2.72
CA SER A 304 2.83 12.08 3.43
C SER A 304 3.81 12.42 4.55
N ASP A 305 3.66 13.59 5.17
CA ASP A 305 4.51 14.02 6.30
C ASP A 305 4.20 13.26 7.61
N GLY A 306 3.14 12.46 7.62
CA GLY A 306 2.90 11.41 8.61
C GLY A 306 4.00 10.37 8.71
N LEU A 307 4.93 10.33 7.74
CA LEU A 307 6.20 9.63 7.85
C LEU A 307 7.37 10.60 7.95
N THR A 308 8.27 10.33 8.88
CA THR A 308 9.54 11.05 8.92
C THR A 308 10.39 10.67 7.71
N GLU A 309 11.08 11.63 7.14
CA GLU A 309 12.01 11.35 6.04
C GLU A 309 13.27 10.59 6.51
N ARG A 310 13.43 10.26 7.80
CA ARG A 310 14.68 9.73 8.38
C ARG A 310 14.83 8.20 8.28
N TRP A 311 14.06 7.52 7.43
CA TRP A 311 14.27 6.10 7.17
C TRP A 311 15.48 5.86 6.26
N ASP A 312 16.14 4.73 6.46
CA ASP A 312 17.31 4.30 5.70
C ASP A 312 17.04 2.94 5.03
N PRO A 313 17.04 2.85 3.68
CA PRO A 313 16.90 1.58 2.99
C PRO A 313 17.96 0.54 3.40
N ALA A 314 19.19 0.96 3.73
CA ALA A 314 20.27 0.07 4.13
C ALA A 314 19.98 -0.64 5.47
N ALA A 315 19.17 -0.02 6.34
CA ALA A 315 18.72 -0.62 7.58
C ALA A 315 17.66 -1.73 7.39
N LEU A 316 17.16 -1.89 6.16
CA LEU A 316 16.07 -2.79 5.78
C LEU A 316 16.55 -3.76 4.68
N PRO A 317 17.42 -4.73 5.01
CA PRO A 317 18.04 -5.59 4.02
C PRO A 317 17.01 -6.39 3.21
N GLY A 318 17.24 -6.47 1.90
CA GLY A 318 16.40 -7.24 0.98
C GLY A 318 15.05 -6.59 0.63
N LEU A 319 14.72 -5.42 1.18
CA LEU A 319 13.41 -4.78 1.04
C LEU A 319 12.96 -4.63 -0.43
N LEU A 320 13.86 -4.23 -1.33
CA LEU A 320 13.57 -4.07 -2.76
C LEU A 320 13.10 -5.36 -3.46
N ARG A 321 13.36 -6.53 -2.87
CA ARG A 321 12.95 -7.85 -3.40
C ARG A 321 11.50 -8.20 -3.04
N HIS A 322 10.93 -7.57 -2.03
CA HIS A 322 9.55 -7.79 -1.58
C HIS A 322 8.54 -7.04 -2.45
N THR A 323 7.25 -7.28 -2.34
CA THR A 323 6.18 -6.59 -3.07
C THR A 323 6.13 -5.09 -2.72
N PRO A 324 5.55 -4.23 -3.58
CA PRO A 324 5.37 -2.81 -3.25
C PRO A 324 4.60 -2.60 -1.93
N LEU A 325 3.63 -3.46 -1.63
CA LEU A 325 2.85 -3.38 -0.39
C LEU A 325 3.71 -3.65 0.85
N VAL A 326 4.48 -4.73 0.86
CA VAL A 326 5.37 -5.06 1.99
C VAL A 326 6.43 -3.96 2.16
N MET A 327 6.94 -3.40 1.06
CA MET A 327 7.81 -2.23 1.12
C MET A 327 7.13 -1.03 1.79
N ALA A 328 5.93 -0.66 1.33
CA ALA A 328 5.17 0.46 1.87
C ALA A 328 4.88 0.29 3.37
N ALA A 329 4.50 -0.93 3.76
CA ALA A 329 4.20 -1.30 5.14
C ALA A 329 5.43 -1.30 6.05
N GLN A 330 6.58 -1.76 5.55
CA GLN A 330 7.84 -1.69 6.27
C GLN A 330 8.25 -0.25 6.55
N LEU A 331 8.09 0.65 5.56
CA LEU A 331 8.36 2.07 5.71
C LEU A 331 7.36 2.74 6.66
N LEU A 332 6.08 2.37 6.60
CA LEU A 332 5.07 2.82 7.55
C LEU A 332 5.47 2.43 8.99
N ARG A 333 5.96 1.20 9.22
CA ARG A 333 6.45 0.82 10.54
C ARG A 333 7.64 1.65 10.97
N GLU A 334 8.63 1.78 10.09
CA GLU A 334 9.93 2.40 10.41
C GLU A 334 9.81 3.90 10.70
N ALA A 335 8.95 4.61 9.97
CA ALA A 335 8.97 6.06 9.93
C ALA A 335 7.66 6.75 10.29
N ALA A 336 6.53 6.04 10.41
CA ALA A 336 5.25 6.72 10.60
C ALA A 336 5.01 7.18 12.04
N VAL A 337 4.66 8.45 12.20
CA VAL A 337 4.31 9.03 13.49
C VAL A 337 2.83 8.80 13.84
N ARG A 338 2.51 8.64 15.12
CA ARG A 338 1.12 8.37 15.57
C ARG A 338 0.22 9.59 15.67
N ARG A 339 0.82 10.78 15.58
CA ARG A 339 0.18 12.08 15.74
C ARG A 339 -0.29 12.68 14.43
N ASP A 340 -0.25 11.89 13.36
CA ASP A 340 -0.75 12.30 12.05
C ASP A 340 -1.34 11.14 11.27
N ASP A 341 -2.12 11.48 10.24
CA ASP A 341 -2.45 10.58 9.16
C ASP A 341 -1.16 10.17 8.43
N ALA A 342 -1.04 8.90 8.03
CA ALA A 342 0.18 8.40 7.42
C ALA A 342 -0.13 7.60 6.17
N SER A 343 0.51 7.95 5.06
CA SER A 343 0.37 7.24 3.79
C SER A 343 1.70 7.00 3.12
N VAL A 344 1.83 5.84 2.49
CA VAL A 344 2.98 5.46 1.67
C VAL A 344 2.48 4.75 0.43
N VAL A 345 3.00 5.11 -0.74
CA VAL A 345 2.82 4.36 -1.98
C VAL A 345 4.19 4.05 -2.57
N VAL A 346 4.34 2.82 -3.04
CA VAL A 346 5.55 2.30 -3.66
C VAL A 346 5.22 1.86 -5.07
N VAL A 347 6.06 2.23 -6.03
CA VAL A 347 5.98 1.76 -7.42
C VAL A 347 7.30 1.10 -7.80
N LYS A 348 7.24 -0.17 -8.20
CA LYS A 348 8.39 -0.95 -8.67
C LYS A 348 7.92 -2.16 -9.48
N GLY A 349 8.84 -2.81 -10.17
CA GLY A 349 8.51 -4.11 -10.76
C GLY A 349 9.57 -4.71 -11.66
N ALA A 350 10.79 -4.16 -11.71
CA ALA A 350 11.89 -4.51 -12.62
C ALA A 350 11.79 -3.92 -14.03
N TRP A 351 11.89 -2.59 -14.12
CA TRP A 351 12.69 -1.93 -15.16
C TRP A 351 14.14 -1.86 -14.68
#